data_AF-A0A3B8N951-F1
#
_entry.id   AF-A0A3B8N951-F1
#
_cell.length_a   1.000
_cell.length_b   1.000
_cell.length_c   1.000
_cell.angle_alpha   90.00
_cell.angle_beta   90.00
_cell.angle_gamma   90.00
#
_symmetry.space_group_name_H-M   'P 1'
#
loop_
_entity.id
_entity.type
_entity.pdbx_description
1 polymer ?
#
loop_
_entity_poly.entity_id
_entity_poly.type
_entity_poly.pdbx_seq_one_letter_code
_entity_poly.pdbx_strand_id
1 'polypeptide(L)'
;MDREVLRMKGDSMKKVIIVITVAVLFLTTFLACASGSRSARKSHSRIGSPREFSEVLEFDVNTDFSNLTLKLDLRVDTGTVRWTVLDPEGDEKWTGQLDAGEKLKQSRSFELMEGKWKVTMSGENLSGEVLMEWTGTK
;
A
#
# COMPACT_ATOMS: atom_id res chain seq x y z
N MET A 1 45.63 1.84 59.20
CA MET A 1 45.57 0.96 58.01
C MET A 1 44.11 0.58 57.77
N ASP A 2 43.58 1.09 56.64
CA ASP A 2 42.53 0.46 55.82
C ASP A 2 41.07 0.48 56.26
N ARG A 3 40.46 1.66 56.44
CA ARG A 3 38.98 1.78 56.36
C ARG A 3 38.39 2.95 55.58
N GLU A 4 39.19 3.83 54.96
CA GLU A 4 38.64 4.96 54.21
C GLU A 4 38.69 4.80 52.68
N VAL A 5 39.51 3.88 52.15
CA VAL A 5 39.71 3.77 50.69
C VAL A 5 38.59 2.98 49.98
N LEU A 6 37.81 2.17 50.70
CA LEU A 6 36.78 1.32 50.09
C LEU A 6 35.41 1.98 49.88
N ARG A 7 35.16 3.18 50.43
CA ARG A 7 33.83 3.81 50.34
C ARG A 7 33.66 4.78 49.17
N MET A 8 34.74 5.26 48.56
CA MET A 8 34.66 6.22 47.46
C MET A 8 34.36 5.62 46.08
N LYS A 9 34.57 4.30 45.87
CA LYS A 9 34.42 3.69 44.54
C LYS A 9 33.00 3.21 44.21
N GLY A 10 32.15 3.03 45.23
CA GLY A 10 30.81 2.44 45.08
C GLY A 10 29.67 3.42 44.80
N ASP A 11 29.82 4.70 45.16
CA ASP A 11 28.75 5.71 45.02
C ASP A 11 28.82 6.46 43.68
N SER A 12 30.04 6.70 43.19
CA SER A 12 30.27 7.42 41.93
C SER A 12 29.88 6.60 40.69
N MET A 13 30.00 5.27 40.73
CA MET A 13 29.62 4.40 39.61
C MET A 13 28.10 4.27 39.45
N LYS A 14 27.33 4.34 40.55
CA LYS A 14 25.86 4.24 40.52
C LYS A 14 25.20 5.49 39.93
N LYS A 15 25.76 6.68 40.23
CA LYS A 15 25.25 7.97 39.71
C LYS A 15 25.53 8.14 38.22
N VAL A 16 26.66 7.66 37.72
CA VAL A 16 26.99 7.70 36.28
C VAL A 16 26.10 6.76 35.46
N ILE A 17 25.76 5.58 35.99
CA ILE A 17 24.86 4.64 35.31
C ILE A 17 23.44 5.22 35.19
N ILE A 18 22.91 5.84 36.25
CA ILE A 18 21.55 6.39 36.26
C ILE A 18 21.39 7.52 35.23
N VAL A 19 22.38 8.40 35.10
CA VAL A 19 22.34 9.53 34.15
C VAL A 19 22.38 9.06 32.70
N ILE A 20 23.10 7.98 32.39
CA ILE A 20 23.14 7.40 31.03
C ILE A 20 21.80 6.72 30.68
N THR A 21 21.16 6.02 31.62
CA THR A 21 19.84 5.42 31.36
C THR A 21 18.73 6.45 31.12
N VAL A 22 18.77 7.62 31.76
CA VAL A 22 17.75 8.66 31.54
C VAL A 22 17.98 9.42 30.22
N ALA A 23 19.22 9.57 29.77
CA ALA A 23 19.55 10.16 28.48
C ALA A 23 19.20 9.24 27.28
N VAL A 24 19.25 7.92 27.46
CA VAL A 24 18.86 6.94 26.42
C VAL A 24 17.33 6.74 26.35
N LEU A 25 16.61 6.99 27.44
CA LEU A 25 15.13 6.87 27.45
C LEU A 25 14.40 8.04 26.78
N PHE A 26 15.08 9.17 26.55
CA PHE A 26 14.47 10.35 25.91
C PHE A 26 14.65 10.41 24.39
N LEU A 27 15.36 9.45 23.78
CA LEU A 27 15.73 9.48 22.36
C LEU A 27 14.93 8.52 21.46
N THR A 28 13.86 7.88 21.96
CA THR A 28 13.10 6.88 21.17
C THR A 28 11.66 7.28 20.84
N THR A 29 11.23 8.51 21.14
CA THR A 29 9.86 8.96 20.79
C THR A 29 9.77 9.74 19.47
N PHE A 30 10.87 9.88 18.73
CA PHE A 30 10.84 10.32 17.33
C PHE A 30 10.69 9.15 16.34
N LEU A 31 9.89 8.12 16.67
CA LEU A 31 9.09 7.50 15.63
C LEU A 31 7.92 8.45 15.36
N ALA A 32 8.23 9.56 14.69
CA ALA A 32 7.23 10.26 13.94
C ALA A 32 6.60 9.21 13.02
N CYS A 33 5.36 8.80 13.33
CA CYS A 33 4.47 8.31 12.30
C CYS A 33 4.45 9.43 11.26
N ALA A 34 5.31 9.32 10.25
CA ALA A 34 5.21 10.08 9.02
C ALA A 34 3.84 9.74 8.48
N SER A 35 2.87 10.56 8.87
CA SER A 35 1.47 10.40 8.54
C SER A 35 1.33 10.95 7.13
N GLY A 36 2.00 10.27 6.18
CA GLY A 36 1.82 10.48 4.76
C GLY A 36 0.34 10.29 4.49
N SER A 37 -0.32 11.35 4.00
CA SER A 37 -1.74 11.29 3.72
C SER A 37 -1.95 10.34 2.54
N ARG A 38 -2.71 9.28 2.75
CA ARG A 38 -3.02 8.27 1.73
C ARG A 38 -4.50 8.33 1.39
N SER A 39 -4.80 8.45 0.11
CA SER A 39 -6.16 8.29 -0.44
C SER A 39 -6.22 6.97 -1.20
N ALA A 40 -7.28 6.20 -1.00
CA ALA A 40 -7.46 4.94 -1.71
C ALA A 40 -8.89 4.78 -2.17
N ARG A 41 -9.07 4.15 -3.32
CA ARG A 41 -10.38 3.72 -3.81
C ARG A 41 -10.29 2.27 -4.21
N LYS A 42 -11.20 1.46 -3.68
CA LYS A 42 -11.16 0.02 -3.79
C LYS A 42 -12.50 -0.50 -4.29
N SER A 43 -12.44 -1.56 -5.08
CA SER A 43 -13.57 -2.41 -5.34
C SER A 43 -13.19 -3.88 -5.25
N HIS A 44 -14.17 -4.68 -4.84
CA HIS A 44 -14.00 -6.11 -4.66
C HIS A 44 -15.31 -6.82 -5.03
N SER A 45 -15.21 -7.70 -6.01
CA SER A 45 -16.32 -8.44 -6.60
C SER A 45 -16.03 -9.93 -6.53
N ARG A 46 -16.96 -10.69 -5.94
CA ARG A 46 -16.95 -12.16 -5.96
C ARG A 46 -18.07 -12.64 -6.87
N ILE A 47 -17.70 -13.42 -7.88
CA ILE A 47 -18.60 -13.86 -8.94
C ILE A 47 -18.78 -15.37 -8.78
N GLY A 48 -19.86 -15.77 -8.12
CA GLY A 48 -20.08 -17.16 -7.69
C GLY A 48 -20.55 -18.12 -8.79
N SER A 49 -21.02 -17.61 -9.92
CA SER A 49 -21.46 -18.41 -11.06
C SER A 49 -21.03 -17.73 -12.37
N PRO A 50 -20.66 -18.50 -13.41
CA PRO A 50 -20.23 -17.94 -14.69
C PRO A 50 -21.24 -16.97 -15.28
N ARG A 51 -20.82 -15.74 -15.56
CA ARG A 51 -21.66 -14.68 -16.16
C ARG A 51 -20.79 -13.59 -16.79
N GLU A 52 -21.44 -12.73 -17.59
CA GLU A 52 -20.83 -11.47 -18.00
C GLU A 52 -20.56 -10.57 -16.79
N PHE A 53 -19.41 -9.91 -16.82
CA PHE A 53 -18.94 -9.01 -15.78
C PHE A 53 -18.40 -7.73 -16.43
N SER A 54 -18.70 -6.58 -15.83
CA SER A 54 -18.14 -5.30 -16.23
C SER A 54 -18.07 -4.38 -15.03
N GLU A 55 -16.92 -3.78 -14.80
CA GLU A 55 -16.70 -2.88 -13.69
C GLU A 55 -15.70 -1.78 -14.07
N VAL A 56 -15.93 -0.57 -13.58
CA VAL A 56 -15.05 0.58 -13.79
C VAL A 56 -14.72 1.19 -12.44
N LEU A 57 -13.43 1.36 -12.16
CA LEU A 57 -12.95 2.04 -10.97
C LEU A 57 -12.15 3.28 -11.37
N GLU A 58 -12.70 4.44 -11.04
CA GLU A 58 -12.08 5.74 -11.32
C GLU A 58 -11.36 6.27 -10.08
N PHE A 59 -10.28 7.01 -10.26
CA PHE A 59 -9.58 7.71 -9.18
C PHE A 59 -9.19 9.11 -9.62
N ASP A 60 -9.50 10.11 -8.79
CA ASP A 60 -9.20 11.51 -9.08
C ASP A 60 -7.88 11.89 -8.43
N VAL A 61 -6.90 12.23 -9.27
CA VAL A 61 -5.55 12.60 -8.87
C VAL A 61 -5.46 14.11 -8.90
N ASN A 62 -5.10 14.72 -7.78
CA ASN A 62 -4.76 16.12 -7.69
C ASN A 62 -3.23 16.31 -7.54
N THR A 63 -2.79 17.57 -7.57
CA THR A 63 -1.38 17.97 -7.47
C THR A 63 -0.72 17.66 -6.12
N ASP A 64 -1.48 17.25 -5.11
CA ASP A 64 -0.93 16.92 -3.79
C ASP A 64 -0.34 15.51 -3.71
N PHE A 65 -0.61 14.65 -4.70
CA PHE A 65 -0.06 13.29 -4.70
C PHE A 65 1.38 13.27 -5.22
N SER A 66 2.21 12.42 -4.62
CA SER A 66 3.59 12.13 -5.04
C SER A 66 3.74 10.74 -5.68
N ASN A 67 2.73 9.87 -5.55
CA ASN A 67 2.67 8.56 -6.21
C ASN A 67 1.23 8.14 -6.47
N LEU A 68 1.00 7.47 -7.61
CA LEU A 68 -0.23 6.76 -7.94
C LEU A 68 0.09 5.29 -8.22
N THR A 69 -0.65 4.39 -7.57
CA THR A 69 -0.50 2.94 -7.73
C THR A 69 -1.86 2.26 -7.90
N LEU A 70 -1.95 1.33 -8.87
CA LEU A 70 -3.05 0.38 -9.01
C LEU A 70 -2.60 -0.99 -8.55
N LYS A 71 -3.38 -1.61 -7.69
CA LYS A 71 -3.26 -3.01 -7.32
C LYS A 71 -4.42 -3.81 -7.91
N LEU A 72 -4.09 -4.91 -8.58
CA LEU A 72 -5.02 -5.93 -9.04
C LEU A 72 -4.73 -7.24 -8.29
N ASP A 73 -5.77 -7.84 -7.70
CA ASP A 73 -5.74 -9.19 -7.12
C ASP A 73 -6.92 -9.97 -7.74
N LEU A 74 -6.61 -10.82 -8.70
CA LEU A 74 -7.57 -11.50 -9.58
C LEU A 74 -7.39 -13.02 -9.45
N ARG A 75 -8.51 -13.75 -9.38
CA ARG A 75 -8.57 -15.21 -9.53
C ARG A 75 -9.70 -15.54 -10.50
N VAL A 76 -9.39 -16.26 -11.56
CA VAL A 76 -10.37 -16.69 -12.56
C VAL A 76 -10.62 -18.18 -12.39
N ASP A 77 -11.79 -18.54 -11.88
CA ASP A 77 -12.20 -19.94 -11.71
C ASP A 77 -12.79 -20.49 -13.03
N THR A 78 -13.47 -19.65 -13.83
CA THR A 78 -13.98 -19.98 -15.18
C THR A 78 -14.09 -18.71 -16.03
N GLY A 79 -14.00 -18.85 -17.36
CA GLY A 79 -14.13 -17.74 -18.31
C GLY A 79 -12.83 -17.00 -18.52
N THR A 80 -12.95 -15.74 -18.92
CA THR A 80 -11.83 -14.84 -19.19
C THR A 80 -12.13 -13.48 -18.58
N VAL A 81 -11.11 -12.79 -18.08
CA VAL A 81 -11.18 -11.40 -17.64
C VAL A 81 -10.13 -10.56 -18.34
N ARG A 82 -10.49 -9.36 -18.78
CA ARG A 82 -9.61 -8.37 -19.40
C ARG A 82 -9.67 -7.08 -18.61
N TRP A 83 -8.55 -6.35 -18.55
CA TRP A 83 -8.51 -5.02 -17.98
C TRP A 83 -7.78 -4.04 -18.89
N THR A 84 -8.18 -2.77 -18.78
CA THR A 84 -7.55 -1.63 -19.43
C THR A 84 -7.47 -0.48 -18.44
N VAL A 85 -6.28 0.08 -18.29
CA VAL A 85 -6.02 1.29 -17.51
C VAL A 85 -5.80 2.45 -18.46
N LEU A 86 -6.60 3.50 -18.29
CA LEU A 86 -6.50 4.75 -19.03
C LEU A 86 -6.03 5.87 -18.11
N ASP A 87 -5.19 6.73 -18.64
CA ASP A 87 -4.85 8.00 -18.01
C ASP A 87 -5.96 9.05 -18.22
N PRO A 88 -5.82 10.25 -17.63
CA PRO A 88 -6.79 11.33 -17.77
C PRO A 88 -7.01 11.84 -19.21
N GLU A 89 -6.02 11.67 -20.10
CA GLU A 89 -6.12 12.04 -21.53
C GLU A 89 -6.84 10.96 -22.35
N GLY A 90 -7.00 9.76 -21.78
CA GLY A 90 -7.63 8.60 -22.41
C GLY A 90 -6.62 7.65 -23.06
N ASP A 91 -5.32 7.85 -22.82
CA ASP A 91 -4.28 6.96 -23.32
C ASP A 91 -4.20 5.67 -22.49
N GLU A 92 -4.03 4.55 -23.18
CA GLU A 92 -3.81 3.26 -22.54
C GLU A 92 -2.42 3.18 -21.91
N LYS A 93 -2.37 2.92 -20.59
CA LYS A 93 -1.10 2.73 -19.86
C LYS A 93 -0.85 1.27 -19.47
N TRP A 94 -1.91 0.48 -19.32
CA TRP A 94 -1.76 -0.93 -18.97
C TRP A 94 -2.99 -1.75 -19.34
N THR A 95 -2.77 -2.83 -20.09
CA THR A 95 -3.75 -3.85 -20.39
C THR A 95 -3.29 -5.24 -19.97
N GLY A 96 -4.24 -6.15 -19.89
CA GLY A 96 -3.96 -7.57 -19.80
C GLY A 96 -5.23 -8.42 -19.80
N GLN A 97 -5.00 -9.72 -19.75
CA GLN A 97 -6.02 -10.75 -19.75
C GLN A 97 -5.61 -11.88 -18.80
N LEU A 98 -6.58 -12.52 -18.17
CA LEU A 98 -6.43 -13.84 -17.54
C LEU A 98 -7.53 -14.77 -18.02
N ASP A 99 -7.17 -16.03 -18.18
CA ASP A 99 -8.08 -17.12 -18.54
C ASP A 99 -8.34 -18.05 -17.34
N ALA A 100 -9.26 -19.00 -17.53
CA ALA A 100 -9.67 -19.93 -16.49
C ALA A 100 -8.50 -20.70 -15.86
N GLY A 101 -8.49 -20.73 -14.52
CA GLY A 101 -7.44 -21.36 -13.71
C GLY A 101 -6.27 -20.44 -13.38
N GLU A 102 -6.22 -19.24 -13.96
CA GLU A 102 -5.16 -18.28 -13.71
C GLU A 102 -5.45 -17.35 -12.52
N LYS A 103 -4.38 -16.78 -11.98
CA LYS A 103 -4.42 -15.79 -10.91
C LYS A 103 -3.38 -14.71 -11.14
N LEU A 104 -3.70 -13.48 -10.77
CA LEU A 104 -2.79 -12.36 -10.81
C LEU A 104 -2.83 -11.62 -9.49
N LYS A 105 -1.65 -11.33 -8.95
CA LYS A 105 -1.51 -10.39 -7.83
C LYS A 105 -0.39 -9.43 -8.17
N GLN A 106 -0.76 -8.28 -8.69
CA GLN A 106 0.18 -7.29 -9.20
C GLN A 106 -0.16 -5.90 -8.72
N SER A 107 0.89 -5.12 -8.46
CA SER A 107 0.81 -3.70 -8.17
C SER A 107 1.67 -2.96 -9.18
N ARG A 108 1.13 -1.88 -9.76
CA ARG A 108 1.83 -1.07 -10.75
C ARG A 108 1.70 0.40 -10.38
N SER A 109 2.83 1.10 -10.36
CA SER A 109 2.86 2.55 -10.19
C SER A 109 2.82 3.23 -11.55
N PHE A 110 2.22 4.41 -11.58
CA PHE A 110 2.03 5.23 -12.77
C PHE A 110 2.67 6.59 -12.55
N GLU A 111 3.11 7.20 -13.64
CA GLU A 111 3.48 8.61 -13.63
C GLU A 111 2.26 9.45 -13.28
N LEU A 112 2.46 10.45 -12.42
CA LEU A 112 1.37 11.29 -11.96
C LEU A 112 0.93 12.25 -13.05
N MET A 113 -0.35 12.18 -13.36
CA MET A 113 -1.05 13.15 -14.20
C MET A 113 -2.32 13.55 -13.47
N GLU A 114 -2.54 14.85 -13.32
CA GLU A 114 -3.74 15.39 -12.71
C GLU A 114 -4.98 14.99 -13.52
N GLY A 115 -6.05 14.68 -12.80
CA GLY A 115 -7.33 14.30 -13.37
C GLY A 115 -7.69 12.85 -13.11
N LYS A 116 -8.62 12.37 -13.93
CA LYS A 116 -9.34 11.14 -13.65
C LYS A 116 -8.71 9.93 -14.33
N TRP A 117 -8.04 9.11 -13.54
CA TRP A 117 -7.56 7.80 -13.94
C TRP A 117 -8.69 6.77 -13.90
N LYS A 118 -8.65 5.80 -14.81
CA LYS A 118 -9.68 4.76 -14.90
C LYS A 118 -9.04 3.39 -15.07
N VAL A 119 -9.55 2.40 -14.36
CA VAL A 119 -9.40 0.99 -14.74
C VAL A 119 -10.77 0.44 -15.08
N THR A 120 -10.88 -0.15 -16.26
CA THR A 120 -12.05 -0.89 -16.72
C THR A 120 -11.70 -2.37 -16.69
N MET A 121 -12.62 -3.19 -16.22
CA MET A 121 -12.49 -4.64 -16.23
C MET A 121 -13.75 -5.26 -16.80
N SER A 122 -13.59 -6.17 -17.75
CA SER A 122 -14.68 -6.92 -18.34
C SER A 122 -14.37 -8.42 -18.29
N GLY A 123 -15.40 -9.22 -18.12
CA GLY A 123 -15.27 -10.67 -18.10
C GLY A 123 -16.38 -11.33 -18.89
N GLU A 124 -15.99 -12.34 -19.66
CA GLU A 124 -16.89 -13.18 -20.47
C GLU A 124 -17.00 -14.54 -19.79
N ASN A 125 -18.22 -14.99 -19.51
CA ASN A 125 -18.48 -16.25 -18.77
C ASN A 125 -17.66 -16.38 -17.47
N LEU A 126 -17.44 -15.26 -16.78
CA LEU A 126 -16.51 -15.15 -15.66
C LEU A 126 -17.10 -15.71 -14.37
N SER A 127 -16.32 -16.53 -13.65
CA SER A 127 -16.48 -16.77 -12.22
C SER A 127 -15.13 -16.67 -11.51
N GLY A 128 -15.14 -16.25 -10.24
CA GLY A 128 -13.91 -16.00 -9.49
C GLY A 128 -13.98 -14.78 -8.59
N GLU A 129 -12.82 -14.16 -8.37
CA GLU A 129 -12.64 -13.01 -7.48
C GLU A 129 -11.85 -11.92 -8.20
N VAL A 130 -12.36 -10.69 -8.10
CA VAL A 130 -11.78 -9.50 -8.73
C VAL A 130 -11.63 -8.43 -7.67
N LEU A 131 -10.41 -7.98 -7.41
CA LEU A 131 -10.12 -6.84 -6.55
C LEU A 131 -9.27 -5.82 -7.31
N MET A 132 -9.74 -4.57 -7.27
CA MET A 132 -9.05 -3.40 -7.79
C MET A 132 -8.85 -2.40 -6.66
N GLU A 133 -7.66 -1.82 -6.55
CA GLU A 133 -7.40 -0.77 -5.56
C GLU A 133 -6.46 0.29 -6.14
N TRP A 134 -6.99 1.49 -6.34
CA TRP A 134 -6.19 2.69 -6.54
C TRP A 134 -5.69 3.22 -5.20
N THR A 135 -4.46 3.69 -5.18
CA THR A 135 -3.85 4.38 -4.05
C THR A 135 -3.06 5.58 -4.55
N GLY A 136 -3.40 6.76 -4.04
CA GLY A 136 -2.58 7.96 -4.11
C GLY A 136 -1.95 8.25 -2.75
N THR A 137 -0.66 8.56 -2.71
CA THR A 137 0.04 9.00 -1.49
C THR A 137 0.55 10.43 -1.68
N LYS A 138 0.41 11.27 -0.65
CA LYS A 138 1.00 12.60 -0.59
C LYS A 138 2.42 12.52 -0.07
#